data_AF-W1XRI5-F1
#
_entry.id   AF-W1XRI5-F1
#
_cell.length_a   1.000
_cell.length_b   1.000
_cell.length_c   1.000
_cell.angle_alpha   90.00
_cell.angle_beta   90.00
_cell.angle_gamma   90.00
#
_symmetry.space_group_name_H-M   'P 1'
#
loop_
_entity.id
_entity.type
_entity.pdbx_description
1 polymer ?
#
loop_
_entity_poly.entity_id
_entity_poly.type
_entity_poly.pdbx_seq_one_letter_code
_entity_poly.pdbx_strand_id
1 'polypeptide(L)' 'ELMTGIFADNQPDFTWLDAYEEKRFEQYFLPYHSLGMVQNASRDAVIKLQRSERGIEWGLYAISPLNGYRLAI' A
#
# COMPACT_ATOMS: atom_id res chain seq x y z
N GLU A 1 4.81 9.60 16.25
CA GLU A 1 4.99 10.15 14.89
C GLU A 1 5.11 9.01 13.91
N LEU A 2 4.57 9.15 12.70
CA LEU A 2 4.72 8.19 11.61
C LEU A 2 5.70 8.78 10.60
N MET A 3 6.95 8.30 10.60
CA MET A 3 7.93 8.66 9.59
C MET A 3 7.77 7.70 8.41
N THR A 4 7.47 8.26 7.25
CA THR A 4 7.38 7.52 6.00
C THR A 4 8.49 8.02 5.08
N GLY A 5 9.01 7.14 4.24
CA GLY A 5 10.07 7.46 3.30
C GLY A 5 9.95 6.57 2.09
N ILE A 6 10.80 6.80 1.10
CA ILE A 6 10.94 5.93 -0.05
C ILE A 6 12.23 5.12 0.12
N PHE A 7 12.15 3.80 -0.13
CA PHE A 7 13.34 3.00 -0.36
C PHE A 7 13.67 3.11 -1.85
N ALA A 8 14.51 4.08 -2.20
CA ALA A 8 15.16 4.10 -3.51
C ALA A 8 16.44 3.27 -3.43
N ASP A 9 16.91 2.74 -4.56
CA ASP A 9 18.15 1.95 -4.63
C ASP A 9 19.30 2.78 -4.03
N ASN A 10 19.72 2.44 -2.80
CA ASN A 10 20.49 3.31 -1.92
C ASN A 10 22.01 3.13 -2.12
N GLN A 11 22.45 3.13 -3.37
CA GLN A 11 23.83 3.39 -3.75
C GLN A 11 23.80 4.66 -4.61
N PRO A 12 24.74 5.58 -4.41
CA PRO A 12 24.54 6.96 -3.96
C PRO A 12 23.79 7.87 -4.96
N ASP A 13 22.55 7.58 -5.31
CA ASP A 13 21.93 8.19 -6.52
C ASP A 13 20.62 8.98 -6.26
N PHE A 14 20.35 9.39 -5.01
CA PHE A 14 19.61 10.67 -4.84
C PHE A 14 20.46 11.88 -5.29
N THR A 15 21.74 11.66 -5.56
CA THR A 15 22.73 12.68 -5.96
C THR A 15 22.67 13.06 -7.44
N TRP A 16 21.88 12.35 -8.27
CA TRP A 16 21.80 12.60 -9.71
C TRP A 16 20.34 12.82 -10.14
N LEU A 17 19.79 13.97 -9.77
CA LEU A 17 18.80 14.62 -10.61
C LEU A 17 19.58 15.34 -11.69
N ASP A 18 19.42 14.95 -12.96
CA ASP A 18 20.03 15.68 -14.06
C ASP A 18 19.49 17.12 -14.12
N ALA A 19 20.19 18.00 -14.84
CA ALA A 19 19.70 19.36 -15.05
C ALA A 19 18.29 19.30 -15.66
N TYR A 20 17.33 19.93 -14.97
CA TYR A 20 15.90 19.93 -15.31
C TYR A 20 15.15 18.60 -15.10
N GLU A 21 15.69 17.65 -14.33
CA GLU A 21 14.98 16.43 -13.93
C GLU A 21 14.13 16.62 -12.66
N GLU A 22 12.92 16.07 -12.66
CA GLU A 22 12.03 15.97 -11.48
C GLU A 22 11.68 14.51 -11.20
N LYS A 23 11.81 14.08 -9.94
CA LYS A 23 11.27 12.81 -9.45
C LYS A 23 10.14 13.08 -8.45
N ARG A 24 8.98 12.47 -8.68
CA ARG A 24 7.80 12.59 -7.81
C ARG A 24 7.55 11.28 -7.07
N PHE A 25 7.32 11.38 -5.77
CA PHE A 25 6.76 10.29 -4.97
C PHE A 25 5.41 10.73 -4.38
N GLU A 26 4.51 9.77 -4.19
CA GLU A 26 3.20 10.01 -3.62
C GLU A 26 2.92 8.98 -2.54
N GLN A 27 2.33 9.42 -1.43
CA GLN A 27 1.94 8.55 -0.32
C GLN A 27 0.47 8.77 -0.02
N TYR A 28 -0.26 7.67 0.14
CA TYR A 28 -1.69 7.66 0.44
C TYR A 28 -1.89 7.13 1.85
N PHE A 29 -2.46 7.97 2.73
CA PHE A 29 -2.80 7.59 4.09
C PHE A 29 -4.27 7.17 4.14
N LEU A 30 -4.51 5.90 4.44
CA LEU A 30 -5.83 5.29 4.38
C LEU A 30 -6.30 4.89 5.79
N PRO A 31 -7.55 5.19 6.20
CA PRO A 31 -8.03 4.91 7.55
C PRO A 31 -8.55 3.46 7.71
N TYR A 32 -7.71 2.46 7.43
CA TYR A 32 -8.09 1.03 7.45
C TYR A 32 -7.92 0.34 8.82
N HIS A 33 -7.97 1.09 9.93
CA HIS A 33 -7.61 0.60 11.28
C HIS A 33 -8.25 -0.74 11.67
N SER A 34 -9.49 -1.02 11.25
CA SER A 34 -10.20 -2.27 11.56
C SER A 34 -9.58 -3.53 10.93
N LEU A 35 -8.77 -3.40 9.87
CA LEU A 35 -8.12 -4.55 9.22
C LEU A 35 -6.83 -5.01 9.93
N GLY A 36 -6.23 -4.18 10.78
CA GLY A 36 -4.94 -4.48 11.41
C GLY A 36 -3.79 -4.57 10.41
N MET A 37 -2.98 -5.62 10.50
CA MET A 37 -1.84 -5.83 9.59
C MET A 37 -2.31 -6.31 8.22
N VAL A 38 -1.99 -5.52 7.19
CA VAL A 38 -2.40 -5.75 5.80
C VAL A 38 -1.20 -6.11 4.95
N GLN A 39 -1.40 -6.98 3.95
CA GLN A 39 -0.32 -7.50 3.11
C GLN A 39 -0.27 -6.80 1.76
N ASN A 40 -1.40 -6.25 1.29
CA ASN A 40 -1.48 -5.58 0.00
C ASN A 40 -2.44 -4.38 0.06
N ALA A 41 -2.07 -3.29 -0.61
CA ALA A 41 -2.85 -2.07 -0.65
C ALA A 41 -2.61 -1.34 -1.99
N SER A 42 -3.67 -0.72 -2.49
CA SER A 42 -3.63 0.21 -3.63
C SER A 42 -4.31 1.53 -3.27
N ARG A 43 -4.45 2.44 -4.25
CA ARG A 43 -5.23 3.67 -4.13
C ARG A 43 -6.75 3.43 -4.05
N ASP A 44 -7.20 2.20 -4.31
CA ASP A 44 -8.62 1.86 -4.40
C ASP A 44 -9.07 1.01 -3.21
N ALA A 45 -8.22 0.07 -2.77
CA ALA A 45 -8.56 -0.87 -1.72
C ALA A 45 -7.33 -1.39 -0.95
N VAL A 46 -7.60 -1.86 0.27
CA VAL A 46 -6.65 -2.54 1.15
C VAL A 46 -7.15 -3.96 1.41
N ILE A 47 -6.28 -4.95 1.23
CA ILE A 47 -6.62 -6.36 1.39
C ILE A 47 -5.74 -7.00 2.46
N LYS A 48 -6.40 -7.71 3.37
CA LYS A 48 -5.77 -8.64 4.31
C LYS A 48 -6.02 -10.07 3.84
N LEU A 49 -4.97 -10.88 3.82
CA LEU A 49 -5.05 -12.32 3.67
C LEU A 49 -3.96 -12.96 4.56
N GLN A 50 -4.38 -13.58 5.65
CA GLN A 50 -3.49 -14.15 6.65
C GLN A 50 -3.92 -15.57 7.00
N ARG A 51 -2.95 -16.49 7.04
CA ARG A 51 -3.19 -17.85 7.53
C ARG A 51 -3.09 -17.87 9.05
N SER A 52 -4.07 -18.48 9.71
CA SER A 52 -4.08 -18.77 11.15
C SER A 52 -4.29 -20.27 11.37
N GLU A 53 -4.17 -20.73 12.61
CA GLU A 53 -4.45 -22.14 12.97
C GLU A 53 -5.90 -22.55 12.66
N ARG A 54 -6.81 -21.57 12.59
CA ARG A 54 -8.24 -21.77 12.34
C ARG A 54 -8.63 -21.66 10.86
N GLY A 55 -7.67 -21.40 9.98
CA GLY A 55 -7.90 -21.28 8.54
C GLY A 55 -7.35 -19.98 7.96
N ILE A 56 -8.11 -19.35 7.06
CA ILE A 56 -7.72 -18.10 6.40
C ILE A 56 -8.57 -16.97 6.96
N GLU A 57 -7.90 -15.96 7.52
CA GLU A 57 -8.50 -14.69 7.88
C GLU A 57 -8.29 -13.70 6.74
N TRP A 58 -9.37 -13.11 6.25
CA TRP A 58 -9.32 -12.13 5.18
C TRP A 58 -10.13 -10.89 5.53
N GLY A 59 -9.84 -9.78 4.86
CA GLY A 59 -10.58 -8.54 5.01
C GLY A 59 -10.31 -7.58 3.87
N LEU A 60 -11.27 -6.70 3.60
CA LEU A 60 -11.24 -5.72 2.51
C LEU A 60 -11.71 -4.36 3.04
N TYR A 61 -10.94 -3.31 2.76
CA TYR A 61 -11.35 -1.93 2.96
C TYR A 61 -11.28 -1.23 1.61
N ALA A 62 -12.41 -0.71 1.15
CA ALA A 62 -12.49 0.05 -0.10
C ALA A 62 -12.68 1.53 0.21
N ILE A 63 -11.93 2.37 -0.50
CA ILE A 63 -11.99 3.84 -0.32
C ILE A 63 -13.25 4.41 -0.98
N SER A 64 -13.74 3.74 -2.02
CA SER A 64 -15.00 4.03 -2.71
C SER A 64 -15.71 2.72 -3.08
N PRO A 65 -17.00 2.74 -3.45
CA PRO A 65 -17.70 1.55 -3.90
C PRO A 65 -16.97 0.84 -5.05
N LEU A 66 -16.61 -0.43 -4.84
CA LEU A 66 -15.94 -1.25 -5.85
C LEU A 66 -16.99 -1.83 -6.82
N ASN A 67 -17.17 -1.18 -7.96
CA ASN A 67 -18.07 -1.67 -9.02
C ASN A 67 -17.30 -2.53 -10.04
N GLY A 68 -17.85 -3.69 -10.42
CA GLY A 68 -17.24 -4.56 -11.43
C GLY A 68 -16.03 -5.38 -10.95
N TYR A 69 -15.77 -5.44 -9.65
CA TYR A 69 -14.71 -6.26 -9.07
C TYR A 69 -15.20 -7.67 -8.73
N ARG A 70 -14.32 -8.67 -8.89
CA ARG A 70 -14.57 -10.06 -8.48
C ARG A 70 -13.61 -10.42 -7.36
N LEU A 71 -14.15 -10.89 -6.24
CA LEU A 71 -13.37 -11.56 -5.20
C LEU A 71 -13.27 -13.05 -5.56
N ALA A 72 -12.05 -13.58 -5.63
CA ALA A 72 -11.77 -15.00 -5.81
C ALA A 72 -10.93 -15.46 -4.61
N ILE A 73 -11.39 -16.50 -3.92
CA ILE A 73 -10.78 -17.06 -2.70
C ILE A 73 -10.64 -18.57 -2.89
#